data_AF-A0A553ESA2-F1
#
_entry.id   AF-A0A553ESA2-F1
#
_cell.length_a   1.000
_cell.length_b   1.000
_cell.length_c   1.000
_cell.angle_alpha   90.00
_cell.angle_beta   90.00
_cell.angle_gamma   90.00
#
_symmetry.space_group_name_H-M   'P 1'
#
loop_
_entity.id
_entity.type
_entity.pdbx_description
1 polymer ?
#
loop_
_entity_poly.entity_id
_entity_poly.type
_entity_poly.pdbx_seq_one_letter_code
_entity_poly.pdbx_strand_id
1 'polypeptide(L)'
;MIKQVWLCSGMFVLIAIGIILFVIKKDSAVGRILIWSNTLELINDRPLFGYGPCGFTANYMSAQAVYFENNSESIYSQLADNIIMPFNDYLFIAVKYGIVGLLMFFVVAYYVFKESDKLELGHFCIISIGVFACFSYPLRYPCVLFLLAYSIAISSKKICMHNLNVMVKRLLTGILIIGMYMLCLDIRFESKWNILVEMSVLGKTRTLIPEYNKLYKTWNYNPSFLYNYAAVLNKASDFRASNAVIKECVKYVNDYDTQILLANNYYNLNDLDLAEKYYMNASNMCPNRFIPLYGLFLVNQKRGDQKKCYELASLILNKPIKTMSSTIKNIKREVYVFNKSKKAINRLDERNEEN
;
A
#
# COMPACT_ATOMS: atom_id res chain seq x y z
N MET A 1 -30.88 13.12 -37.41
CA MET A 1 -29.69 13.84 -37.90
C MET A 1 -29.11 14.79 -36.84
N ILE A 2 -29.76 15.90 -36.47
CA ILE A 2 -29.21 16.89 -35.50
C ILE A 2 -28.81 16.26 -34.15
N LYS A 3 -29.69 15.45 -33.53
CA LYS A 3 -29.37 14.74 -32.26
C LYS A 3 -28.16 13.81 -32.36
N GLN A 4 -27.95 13.15 -33.49
CA GLN A 4 -26.80 12.27 -33.71
C GLN A 4 -25.50 13.06 -33.87
N VAL A 5 -25.55 14.22 -34.53
CA VAL A 5 -24.41 15.13 -34.67
C VAL A 5 -23.98 15.68 -33.30
N TRP A 6 -24.92 16.09 -32.45
CA TRP A 6 -24.62 16.52 -31.07
C TRP A 6 -24.03 15.39 -30.22
N LEU A 7 -24.53 14.16 -30.36
CA LEU A 7 -24.01 13.00 -29.65
C LEU A 7 -22.58 12.65 -30.08
N CYS A 8 -22.32 12.67 -31.39
CA CYS A 8 -20.97 12.43 -31.95
C CYS A 8 -20.00 13.55 -31.55
N SER A 9 -20.44 14.80 -31.57
CA SER A 9 -19.65 15.96 -31.12
C SER A 9 -19.31 15.87 -29.63
N GLY A 10 -20.28 15.54 -28.78
CA GLY A 10 -20.04 15.33 -27.35
C GLY A 10 -19.07 14.17 -27.07
N MET A 11 -19.21 13.06 -27.79
CA MET A 11 -18.29 11.92 -27.69
C MET A 11 -16.87 12.30 -28.13
N PHE A 12 -16.73 13.06 -29.21
CA PHE A 12 -15.44 13.58 -29.67
C PHE A 12 -14.78 14.48 -28.63
N VAL A 13 -15.53 15.40 -28.00
CA VAL A 13 -15.02 16.26 -26.93
C VAL A 13 -14.57 15.43 -25.72
N LEU A 14 -15.34 14.42 -25.31
CA LEU A 14 -14.96 13.53 -24.21
C LEU A 14 -13.68 12.74 -24.50
N ILE A 15 -13.53 12.22 -25.73
CA ILE A 15 -12.32 11.52 -26.17
C ILE A 15 -11.13 12.49 -26.17
N ALA A 16 -11.29 13.70 -26.70
CA ALA A 16 -10.25 14.72 -26.74
C ALA A 16 -9.79 15.10 -25.32
N ILE A 17 -10.73 15.33 -24.39
CA ILE A 17 -10.43 15.57 -22.97
C ILE A 17 -9.68 14.38 -22.37
N GLY A 18 -10.10 13.15 -22.66
CA GLY A 18 -9.42 11.93 -22.20
C GLY A 18 -7.97 11.84 -22.68
N ILE A 19 -7.72 12.13 -23.97
CA ILE A 19 -6.37 12.16 -24.55
C ILE A 19 -5.53 13.25 -23.91
N ILE A 20 -6.07 14.46 -23.74
CA ILE A 20 -5.37 15.58 -23.09
C ILE A 20 -5.00 15.21 -21.65
N LEU A 21 -5.93 14.65 -20.88
CA LEU A 21 -5.68 14.20 -19.52
C LEU A 21 -4.61 13.10 -19.46
N PHE A 22 -4.63 12.17 -20.41
CA PHE A 22 -3.61 11.12 -20.52
C PHE A 22 -2.23 11.71 -20.81
N VAL A 23 -2.12 12.66 -21.73
CA VAL A 23 -0.84 13.32 -22.04
C VAL A 23 -0.32 14.12 -20.84
N ILE A 24 -1.19 14.87 -20.16
CA ILE A 24 -0.82 15.67 -18.97
C ILE A 24 -0.37 14.77 -17.80
N LYS A 25 -1.01 13.61 -17.61
CA LYS A 25 -0.73 12.69 -16.49
C LYS A 25 -0.20 11.34 -16.94
N LYS A 26 0.65 11.33 -17.98
CA LYS A 26 1.20 10.11 -18.59
C LYS A 26 1.82 9.19 -17.56
N ASP A 27 2.72 9.71 -16.71
CA ASP A 27 3.42 8.92 -15.68
C ASP A 27 2.46 8.28 -14.67
N SER A 28 1.37 8.97 -14.32
CA SER A 28 0.36 8.41 -13.43
C SER A 28 -0.44 7.30 -14.12
N ALA A 29 -0.82 7.49 -15.39
CA ALA A 29 -1.53 6.49 -16.16
C ALA A 29 -0.67 5.23 -16.39
N VAL A 30 0.59 5.41 -16.80
CA VAL A 30 1.57 4.34 -17.01
C VAL A 30 1.86 3.60 -15.69
N GLY A 31 2.02 4.32 -14.58
CA GLY A 31 2.19 3.71 -13.27
C GLY A 31 1.00 2.83 -12.87
N ARG A 32 -0.24 3.24 -13.18
CA ARG A 32 -1.43 2.42 -12.93
C ARG A 32 -1.47 1.14 -13.77
N ILE A 33 -0.91 1.14 -14.98
CA ILE A 33 -0.81 -0.08 -15.79
C ILE A 33 0.02 -1.14 -15.07
N LEU A 34 1.18 -0.77 -14.51
CA LEU A 34 1.97 -1.70 -13.68
C LEU A 34 1.14 -2.19 -12.48
N ILE A 35 0.45 -1.28 -11.80
CA ILE A 35 -0.37 -1.63 -10.64
C ILE A 35 -1.45 -2.64 -11.03
N TRP A 36 -2.16 -2.41 -12.12
CA TRP A 36 -3.20 -3.32 -12.59
C TRP A 36 -2.63 -4.66 -13.05
N SER A 37 -1.48 -4.66 -13.73
CA SER A 37 -0.75 -5.88 -14.12
C SER A 37 -0.48 -6.77 -12.91
N ASN A 38 0.21 -6.26 -11.90
CA ASN A 38 0.53 -7.02 -10.68
C ASN A 38 -0.74 -7.40 -9.91
N THR A 39 -1.79 -6.58 -9.97
CA THR A 39 -3.09 -6.89 -9.35
C THR A 39 -3.78 -8.06 -10.05
N LEU A 40 -3.69 -8.14 -11.38
CA LEU A 40 -4.25 -9.26 -12.16
C LEU A 40 -3.52 -10.57 -11.86
N GLU A 41 -2.21 -10.54 -11.62
CA GLU A 41 -1.46 -11.72 -11.16
C GLU A 41 -2.01 -12.26 -9.83
N LEU A 42 -2.29 -11.37 -8.86
CA LEU A 42 -2.94 -11.77 -7.60
C LEU A 42 -4.33 -12.38 -7.84
N ILE A 43 -5.14 -11.77 -8.71
CA ILE A 43 -6.47 -12.30 -9.03
C ILE A 43 -6.35 -13.69 -9.67
N ASN A 44 -5.34 -13.91 -10.51
CA ASN A 44 -5.10 -15.19 -11.16
C ASN A 44 -4.67 -16.29 -10.17
N ASP A 45 -3.92 -15.94 -9.12
CA ASP A 45 -3.54 -16.88 -8.05
C ASP A 45 -4.74 -17.32 -7.21
N ARG A 46 -5.68 -16.40 -6.89
CA ARG A 46 -6.89 -16.73 -6.09
C ARG A 46 -8.20 -16.17 -6.70
N PRO A 47 -8.67 -16.71 -7.83
CA PRO A 47 -9.75 -16.10 -8.60
C PRO A 47 -11.13 -16.20 -7.95
N LEU A 48 -11.41 -17.27 -7.18
CA LEU A 48 -12.76 -17.54 -6.70
C LEU A 48 -13.15 -16.70 -5.48
N PHE A 49 -12.34 -16.75 -4.42
CA PHE A 49 -12.63 -16.14 -3.12
C PHE A 49 -11.62 -15.06 -2.71
N GLY A 50 -10.57 -14.83 -3.52
CA GLY A 50 -9.53 -13.87 -3.20
C GLY A 50 -8.72 -14.21 -1.95
N TYR A 51 -8.12 -13.19 -1.34
CA TYR A 51 -7.24 -13.29 -0.18
C TYR A 51 -7.86 -12.76 1.12
N GLY A 52 -9.10 -12.24 1.09
CA GLY A 52 -9.78 -11.64 2.23
C GLY A 52 -9.53 -10.13 2.40
N PRO A 53 -9.98 -9.53 3.53
CA PRO A 53 -10.03 -8.09 3.73
C PRO A 53 -8.70 -7.33 3.60
N CYS A 54 -7.60 -7.95 4.05
CA CYS A 54 -6.23 -7.42 3.98
C CYS A 54 -5.44 -7.99 2.79
N GLY A 55 -6.12 -8.71 1.90
CA GLY A 55 -5.50 -9.48 0.82
C GLY A 55 -4.59 -8.67 -0.09
N PHE A 56 -5.02 -7.47 -0.48
CA PHE A 56 -4.21 -6.62 -1.33
C PHE A 56 -2.97 -6.08 -0.60
N THR A 57 -3.14 -5.52 0.61
CA THR A 57 -2.04 -4.90 1.37
C THR A 57 -1.01 -5.92 1.87
N ALA A 58 -1.41 -7.17 2.08
CA ALA A 58 -0.50 -8.25 2.45
C ALA A 58 0.29 -8.84 1.27
N ASN A 59 -0.18 -8.71 0.03
CA ASN A 59 0.39 -9.45 -1.11
C ASN A 59 0.90 -8.57 -2.27
N TYR A 60 0.31 -7.40 -2.51
CA TYR A 60 0.60 -6.59 -3.70
C TYR A 60 2.07 -6.18 -3.78
N MET A 61 2.66 -5.66 -2.70
CA MET A 61 4.05 -5.22 -2.76
C MET A 61 5.01 -6.39 -2.97
N SER A 62 4.65 -7.61 -2.53
CA SER A 62 5.44 -8.80 -2.83
C SER A 62 5.38 -9.16 -4.32
N ALA A 63 4.20 -9.09 -4.95
CA ALA A 63 4.07 -9.27 -6.40
C ALA A 63 4.88 -8.21 -7.17
N GLN A 64 4.83 -6.95 -6.73
CA GLN A 64 5.65 -5.89 -7.31
C GLN A 64 7.15 -6.15 -7.15
N ALA A 65 7.59 -6.69 -6.01
CA ALA A 65 8.99 -7.08 -5.80
C ALA A 65 9.44 -8.17 -6.77
N VAL A 66 8.62 -9.22 -6.96
CA VAL A 66 8.90 -10.30 -7.92
C VAL A 66 8.98 -9.76 -9.35
N TYR A 67 8.09 -8.83 -9.73
CA TYR A 67 8.16 -8.17 -11.03
C TYR A 67 9.51 -7.49 -11.27
N PHE A 68 10.00 -6.70 -10.30
CA PHE A 68 11.27 -5.97 -10.45
C PHE A 68 12.52 -6.82 -10.25
N GLU A 69 12.41 -7.94 -9.55
CA GLU A 69 13.46 -8.96 -9.51
C GLU A 69 13.72 -9.54 -10.91
N ASN A 70 12.65 -9.80 -11.66
CA ASN A 70 12.73 -10.31 -13.03
C ASN A 70 12.95 -9.22 -14.09
N ASN A 71 12.67 -7.95 -13.77
CA ASN A 71 12.68 -6.82 -14.72
C ASN A 71 13.36 -5.58 -14.12
N SER A 72 14.62 -5.71 -13.69
CA SER A 72 15.35 -4.66 -12.97
C SER A 72 15.51 -3.34 -13.76
N GLU A 73 15.61 -3.42 -15.08
CA GLU A 73 15.72 -2.26 -16.00
C GLU A 73 14.37 -1.76 -16.55
N SER A 74 13.26 -2.19 -15.94
CA SER A 74 11.91 -1.80 -16.35
C SER A 74 11.72 -0.28 -16.38
N ILE A 75 11.00 0.21 -17.40
CA ILE A 75 10.56 1.61 -17.50
C ILE A 75 9.72 2.05 -16.29
N TYR A 76 9.09 1.11 -15.59
CA TYR A 76 8.27 1.39 -14.43
C TYR A 76 9.08 1.64 -13.15
N SER A 77 10.40 1.41 -13.14
CA SER A 77 11.23 1.50 -11.93
C SER A 77 11.19 2.88 -11.26
N GLN A 78 11.03 3.96 -12.03
CA GLN A 78 10.86 5.31 -11.46
C GLN A 78 9.42 5.59 -10.98
N LEU A 79 8.44 4.91 -11.57
CA LEU A 79 7.02 5.11 -11.31
C LEU A 79 6.53 4.31 -10.09
N ALA A 80 7.09 3.12 -9.87
CA ALA A 80 6.74 2.23 -8.77
C ALA A 80 6.89 2.91 -7.40
N ASP A 81 5.97 2.64 -6.50
CA ASP A 81 5.95 3.23 -5.16
C ASP A 81 5.36 2.23 -4.16
N ASN A 82 5.23 2.63 -2.89
CA ASN A 82 4.59 1.83 -1.86
C ASN A 82 3.06 1.90 -2.04
N ILE A 83 2.48 0.89 -2.69
CA ILE A 83 1.08 0.87 -3.10
C ILE A 83 0.22 0.11 -2.08
N ILE A 84 -0.84 0.77 -1.64
CA ILE A 84 -1.83 0.20 -0.71
C ILE A 84 -3.18 -0.11 -1.37
N MET A 85 -3.36 0.25 -2.65
CA MET A 85 -4.59 0.00 -3.41
C MET A 85 -4.38 0.10 -4.94
N PRO A 86 -5.22 -0.55 -5.75
CA PRO A 86 -5.03 -0.62 -7.19
C PRO A 86 -5.55 0.59 -7.99
N PHE A 87 -6.11 1.62 -7.34
CA PHE A 87 -6.80 2.73 -8.02
C PHE A 87 -7.95 2.27 -8.94
N ASN A 88 -8.59 1.16 -8.56
CA ASN A 88 -9.77 0.60 -9.19
C ASN A 88 -10.49 -0.28 -8.15
N ASP A 89 -11.67 0.12 -7.69
CA ASP A 89 -12.39 -0.61 -6.64
C ASP A 89 -12.81 -2.02 -7.09
N TYR A 90 -13.03 -2.25 -8.39
CA TYR A 90 -13.40 -3.59 -8.91
C TYR A 90 -12.22 -4.56 -8.81
N LEU A 91 -11.03 -4.14 -9.24
CA LEU A 91 -9.82 -4.94 -9.06
C LEU A 91 -9.53 -5.18 -7.57
N PHE A 92 -9.80 -4.17 -6.72
CA PHE A 92 -9.65 -4.30 -5.28
C PHE A 92 -10.62 -5.33 -4.68
N ILE A 93 -11.90 -5.29 -5.07
CA ILE A 93 -12.90 -6.29 -4.67
C ILE A 93 -12.49 -7.68 -5.16
N ALA A 94 -12.01 -7.81 -6.39
CA ALA A 94 -11.55 -9.08 -6.96
C ALA A 94 -10.38 -9.69 -6.18
N VAL A 95 -9.37 -8.90 -5.78
CA VAL A 95 -8.29 -9.42 -4.93
C VAL A 95 -8.80 -9.85 -3.56
N LYS A 96 -9.75 -9.10 -2.98
CA LYS A 96 -10.24 -9.37 -1.63
C LYS A 96 -11.19 -10.56 -1.56
N TYR A 97 -12.09 -10.69 -2.53
CA TYR A 97 -13.24 -11.60 -2.47
C TYR A 97 -13.45 -12.42 -3.75
N GLY A 98 -12.52 -12.32 -4.71
CA GLY A 98 -12.58 -13.01 -5.98
C GLY A 98 -13.76 -12.61 -6.86
N ILE A 99 -14.02 -13.44 -7.86
CA ILE A 99 -15.17 -13.30 -8.76
C ILE A 99 -16.50 -13.36 -7.99
N VAL A 100 -16.56 -14.11 -6.89
CA VAL A 100 -17.75 -14.22 -6.04
C VAL A 100 -18.13 -12.86 -5.46
N GLY A 101 -17.16 -12.10 -4.94
CA GLY A 101 -17.39 -10.74 -4.45
C GLY A 101 -17.80 -9.76 -5.55
N LEU A 102 -17.18 -9.85 -6.73
CA LEU A 102 -17.56 -9.04 -7.89
C LEU A 102 -19.00 -9.32 -8.35
N LEU A 103 -19.38 -10.61 -8.43
CA LEU A 103 -20.73 -11.00 -8.81
C LEU A 103 -21.76 -10.47 -7.81
N MET A 104 -21.51 -10.58 -6.50
CA MET A 104 -22.38 -9.99 -5.48
C MET A 104 -22.54 -8.49 -5.66
N PHE A 105 -21.45 -7.76 -5.93
CA PHE A 105 -21.50 -6.32 -6.21
C PHE A 105 -22.40 -6.00 -7.40
N PHE A 106 -22.25 -6.70 -8.52
CA PHE A 106 -23.06 -6.48 -9.72
C PHE A 106 -24.50 -6.95 -9.58
N VAL A 107 -24.78 -7.98 -8.79
CA VAL A 107 -26.15 -8.43 -8.48
C VAL A 107 -26.91 -7.34 -7.72
N VAL A 108 -26.29 -6.74 -6.70
CA VAL A 108 -26.89 -5.62 -5.98
C VAL A 108 -27.20 -4.47 -6.94
N ALA A 109 -26.22 -4.07 -7.76
CA ALA A 109 -26.42 -3.04 -8.77
C ALA A 109 -27.58 -3.39 -9.72
N TYR A 110 -27.61 -4.61 -10.27
CA TYR A 110 -28.65 -5.08 -11.18
C TYR A 110 -30.06 -4.93 -10.60
N TYR A 111 -30.29 -5.37 -9.35
CA TYR A 111 -31.60 -5.23 -8.71
C TYR A 111 -32.01 -3.78 -8.46
N VAL A 112 -31.07 -2.88 -8.16
CA VAL A 112 -31.36 -1.45 -8.02
C VAL A 112 -31.90 -0.86 -9.33
N PHE A 113 -31.34 -1.24 -10.48
CA PHE A 113 -31.79 -0.73 -11.78
C PHE A 113 -33.02 -1.47 -12.33
N LYS A 114 -33.16 -2.77 -12.06
CA LYS A 114 -34.26 -3.60 -12.58
C LYS A 114 -35.63 -3.14 -12.07
N GLU A 115 -35.71 -2.75 -10.80
CA GLU A 115 -36.98 -2.39 -10.14
C GLU A 115 -37.48 -0.98 -10.51
N SER A 116 -36.70 -0.24 -11.30
CA SER A 116 -36.94 1.17 -11.60
C SER A 116 -37.46 1.34 -13.03
N ASP A 117 -38.69 1.86 -13.16
CA ASP A 117 -39.29 2.13 -14.48
C ASP A 117 -38.60 3.29 -15.21
N LYS A 118 -37.93 4.19 -14.45
CA LYS A 118 -37.20 5.35 -14.94
C LYS A 118 -35.96 5.60 -14.09
N LEU A 119 -34.90 6.15 -14.71
CA LEU A 119 -33.69 6.56 -13.99
C LEU A 119 -33.95 7.85 -13.21
N GLU A 120 -33.95 7.74 -11.89
CA GLU A 120 -34.01 8.87 -10.95
C GLU A 120 -32.61 9.36 -10.53
N LEU A 121 -32.55 10.47 -9.78
CA LEU A 121 -31.30 11.08 -9.29
C LEU A 121 -30.35 10.09 -8.61
N GLY A 122 -30.87 9.19 -7.77
CA GLY A 122 -30.06 8.16 -7.10
C GLY A 122 -29.33 7.22 -8.08
N HIS A 123 -29.95 6.89 -9.22
CA HIS A 123 -29.33 6.07 -10.25
C HIS A 123 -28.14 6.79 -10.90
N PHE A 124 -28.28 8.08 -11.21
CA PHE A 124 -27.18 8.87 -11.76
C PHE A 124 -26.02 9.00 -10.77
N CYS A 125 -26.30 9.14 -9.47
CA CYS A 125 -25.28 9.09 -8.43
C CYS A 125 -24.57 7.72 -8.39
N ILE A 126 -25.31 6.62 -8.43
CA ILE A 126 -24.73 5.25 -8.45
C ILE A 126 -23.85 5.04 -9.69
N ILE A 127 -24.33 5.41 -10.87
CA ILE A 127 -23.56 5.32 -12.12
C ILE A 127 -22.29 6.16 -12.02
N SER A 128 -22.39 7.39 -11.50
CA SER A 128 -21.23 8.28 -11.34
C SER A 128 -20.18 7.68 -10.40
N ILE A 129 -20.61 7.12 -9.26
CA ILE A 129 -19.72 6.43 -8.32
C ILE A 129 -19.10 5.18 -8.99
N GLY A 130 -19.88 4.42 -9.75
CA GLY A 130 -19.41 3.23 -10.48
C GLY A 130 -18.35 3.57 -11.54
N VAL A 131 -18.58 4.61 -12.34
CA VAL A 131 -17.57 5.09 -13.31
C VAL A 131 -16.33 5.60 -12.59
N PHE A 132 -16.48 6.33 -11.48
CA PHE A 132 -15.34 6.80 -10.69
C PHE A 132 -14.55 5.64 -10.06
N ALA A 133 -15.21 4.57 -9.66
CA ALA A 133 -14.63 3.34 -9.13
C ALA A 133 -13.73 2.59 -10.14
N CYS A 134 -13.88 2.82 -11.45
CA CYS A 134 -12.97 2.25 -12.46
C CYS A 134 -11.56 2.85 -12.42
N PHE A 135 -11.42 4.08 -11.94
CA PHE A 135 -10.17 4.85 -12.02
C PHE A 135 -9.72 5.42 -10.67
N SER A 136 -10.42 5.07 -9.60
CA SER A 136 -10.18 5.55 -8.24
C SER A 136 -10.74 4.54 -7.23
N TYR A 137 -10.84 4.97 -5.98
CA TYR A 137 -11.30 4.18 -4.83
C TYR A 137 -12.39 4.90 -4.01
N PRO A 138 -13.46 5.43 -4.64
CA PRO A 138 -14.54 6.12 -3.93
C PRO A 138 -15.13 5.31 -2.78
N LEU A 139 -15.21 3.98 -2.92
CA LEU A 139 -15.86 3.12 -1.93
C LEU A 139 -15.07 3.00 -0.61
N ARG A 140 -13.85 3.55 -0.55
CA ARG A 140 -13.09 3.67 0.69
C ARG A 140 -13.58 4.81 1.59
N TYR A 141 -14.17 5.84 1.02
CA TYR A 141 -14.49 7.06 1.75
C TYR A 141 -15.88 6.95 2.40
N PRO A 142 -16.00 7.11 3.73
CA PRO A 142 -17.27 6.98 4.43
C PRO A 142 -18.38 7.87 3.86
N CYS A 143 -18.07 9.13 3.52
CA CYS A 143 -19.03 10.05 2.92
C CYS A 143 -19.61 9.53 1.59
N VAL A 144 -18.78 8.88 0.76
CA VAL A 144 -19.23 8.30 -0.51
C VAL A 144 -20.05 7.04 -0.26
N LEU A 145 -19.70 6.23 0.74
CA LEU A 145 -20.51 5.09 1.15
C LEU A 145 -21.89 5.50 1.67
N PHE A 146 -21.97 6.59 2.45
CA PHE A 146 -23.25 7.15 2.89
C PHE A 146 -24.07 7.65 1.70
N LEU A 147 -23.45 8.38 0.78
CA LEU A 147 -24.11 8.85 -0.44
C LEU A 147 -24.60 7.68 -1.30
N LEU A 148 -23.80 6.63 -1.44
CA LEU A 148 -24.16 5.42 -2.16
C LEU A 148 -25.34 4.71 -1.49
N ALA A 149 -25.30 4.51 -0.17
CA ALA A 149 -26.38 3.90 0.59
C ALA A 149 -27.68 4.70 0.49
N TYR A 150 -27.60 6.03 0.62
CA TYR A 150 -28.74 6.94 0.42
C TYR A 150 -29.29 6.83 -1.00
N SER A 151 -28.42 6.84 -2.01
CA SER A 151 -28.78 6.73 -3.43
C SER A 151 -29.47 5.39 -3.75
N ILE A 152 -28.98 4.30 -3.16
CA ILE A 152 -29.63 2.98 -3.24
C ILE A 152 -31.00 3.04 -2.59
N ALA A 153 -31.12 3.58 -1.36
CA ALA A 153 -32.39 3.64 -0.62
C ALA A 153 -33.49 4.41 -1.38
N ILE A 154 -33.16 5.56 -1.99
CA ILE A 154 -34.14 6.33 -2.77
C ILE A 154 -34.48 5.70 -4.12
N SER A 155 -33.57 4.91 -4.69
CA SER A 155 -33.76 4.23 -5.98
C SER A 155 -34.49 2.90 -5.83
N SER A 156 -34.51 2.34 -4.62
CA SER A 156 -35.05 1.01 -4.32
C SER A 156 -36.44 1.06 -3.66
N LYS A 157 -37.25 2.10 -3.93
CA LYS A 157 -38.59 2.29 -3.33
C LYS A 157 -39.50 1.06 -3.45
N LYS A 158 -39.34 0.25 -4.50
CA LYS A 158 -40.09 -1.01 -4.72
C LYS A 158 -39.43 -2.25 -4.11
N ILE A 159 -38.16 -2.20 -3.71
CA ILE A 159 -37.48 -3.27 -2.96
C ILE A 159 -38.03 -3.24 -1.53
N CYS A 160 -39.23 -3.77 -1.38
CA CYS A 160 -39.93 -3.78 -0.12
C CYS A 160 -39.26 -4.83 0.77
N MET A 161 -38.31 -4.42 1.62
CA MET A 161 -37.78 -5.26 2.70
C MET A 161 -38.89 -5.75 3.65
N HIS A 162 -40.10 -5.19 3.56
CA HIS A 162 -41.26 -5.64 4.30
C HIS A 162 -41.60 -7.13 4.02
N ASN A 163 -41.35 -7.62 2.82
CA ASN A 163 -41.59 -9.03 2.43
C ASN A 163 -40.48 -10.00 2.86
N LEU A 164 -39.37 -9.52 3.46
CA LEU A 164 -38.36 -10.41 4.02
C LEU A 164 -38.93 -11.14 5.24
N ASN A 165 -38.62 -12.44 5.34
CA ASN A 165 -38.98 -13.26 6.49
C ASN A 165 -38.46 -12.60 7.78
N VAL A 166 -39.29 -12.59 8.84
CA VAL A 166 -38.96 -12.05 10.16
C VAL A 166 -37.63 -12.60 10.68
N MET A 167 -37.29 -13.86 10.39
CA MET A 167 -36.00 -14.44 10.77
C MET A 167 -34.80 -13.74 10.10
N VAL A 168 -34.91 -13.40 8.82
CA VAL A 168 -33.86 -12.67 8.08
C VAL A 168 -33.70 -11.26 8.64
N LYS A 169 -34.81 -10.57 8.95
CA LYS A 169 -34.77 -9.25 9.59
C LYS A 169 -34.05 -9.30 10.93
N ARG A 170 -34.39 -10.27 11.80
CA ARG A 170 -33.73 -10.46 13.10
C ARG A 170 -32.24 -10.74 12.95
N LEU A 171 -31.85 -11.57 11.98
CA LEU A 171 -30.44 -11.85 11.68
C LEU A 171 -29.69 -10.58 11.26
N LEU A 172 -30.22 -9.81 10.30
CA LEU A 172 -29.61 -8.57 9.83
C LEU A 172 -29.48 -7.53 10.95
N THR A 173 -30.51 -7.38 11.80
CA THR A 173 -30.46 -6.49 12.96
C THR A 173 -29.41 -6.96 13.97
N GLY A 174 -29.30 -8.27 14.23
CA GLY A 174 -28.26 -8.83 15.09
C GLY A 174 -26.85 -8.54 14.57
N ILE A 175 -26.61 -8.74 13.27
CA ILE A 175 -25.34 -8.41 12.61
C ILE A 175 -25.02 -6.92 12.75
N LEU A 176 -26.01 -6.04 12.56
CA LEU A 176 -25.83 -4.60 12.72
C LEU A 176 -25.43 -4.24 14.16
N ILE A 177 -26.11 -4.79 15.16
CA ILE A 177 -25.82 -4.52 16.58
C ILE A 177 -24.41 -5.00 16.94
N ILE A 178 -24.03 -6.21 16.52
CA ILE A 178 -22.69 -6.74 16.73
C ILE A 178 -21.65 -5.86 16.03
N GLY A 179 -21.90 -5.47 14.78
CA GLY A 179 -21.02 -4.57 14.04
C GLY A 179 -20.82 -3.22 14.74
N MET A 180 -21.90 -2.62 15.24
CA MET A 180 -21.84 -1.38 16.02
C MET A 180 -21.07 -1.55 17.33
N TYR A 181 -21.27 -2.66 18.03
CA TYR A 181 -20.51 -2.98 19.24
C TYR A 181 -19.01 -3.11 18.97
N MET A 182 -18.64 -3.86 17.92
CA MET A 182 -17.24 -4.02 17.50
C MET A 182 -16.62 -2.68 17.09
N LEU A 183 -17.36 -1.85 16.36
CA LEU A 183 -16.91 -0.50 15.99
C LEU A 183 -16.64 0.37 17.23
N CYS A 184 -17.55 0.35 18.21
CA CYS A 184 -17.34 1.07 19.48
C CYS A 184 -16.12 0.55 20.24
N LEU A 185 -15.86 -0.75 20.24
CA LEU A 185 -14.65 -1.32 20.84
C LEU A 185 -13.40 -0.83 20.10
N ASP A 186 -13.39 -0.87 18.78
CA ASP A 186 -12.27 -0.39 17.95
C ASP A 186 -11.98 1.09 18.21
N ILE A 187 -13.00 1.95 18.24
CA ILE A 187 -12.84 3.38 18.55
C ILE A 187 -12.22 3.57 19.94
N ARG A 188 -12.62 2.77 20.94
CA ARG A 188 -12.04 2.84 22.29
C ARG A 188 -10.58 2.42 22.31
N PHE A 189 -10.20 1.39 21.56
CA PHE A 189 -8.81 0.97 21.45
C PHE A 189 -7.95 1.98 20.69
N GLU A 190 -8.47 2.54 19.61
CA GLU A 190 -7.80 3.58 18.82
C GLU A 190 -7.59 4.86 19.65
N SER A 191 -8.58 5.27 20.44
CA SER A 191 -8.44 6.39 21.37
C SER A 191 -7.34 6.15 22.40
N LYS A 192 -7.27 4.95 23.01
CA LYS A 192 -6.18 4.60 23.93
C LYS A 192 -4.82 4.61 23.25
N TRP A 193 -4.75 4.06 22.05
CA TRP A 193 -3.51 4.04 21.28
C TRP A 193 -3.04 5.45 20.91
N ASN A 194 -3.94 6.34 20.50
CA ASN A 194 -3.61 7.73 20.18
C ASN A 194 -2.94 8.45 21.37
N ILE A 195 -3.43 8.23 22.59
CA ILE A 195 -2.80 8.75 23.81
C ILE A 195 -1.35 8.23 23.95
N LEU A 196 -1.13 6.93 23.70
CA LEU A 196 0.22 6.34 23.74
C LEU A 196 1.15 6.90 22.66
N VAL A 197 0.62 7.16 21.45
CA VAL A 197 1.39 7.76 20.36
C VAL A 197 1.82 9.17 20.74
N GLU A 198 0.91 9.99 21.26
CA GLU A 198 1.21 11.36 21.71
C GLU A 198 2.30 11.38 22.80
N MET A 199 2.17 10.51 23.81
CA MET A 199 3.20 10.36 24.86
C MET A 199 4.56 9.88 24.31
N SER A 200 4.56 9.06 23.26
CA SER A 200 5.80 8.55 22.65
C SER A 200 6.59 9.63 21.91
N VAL A 201 5.90 10.62 21.33
CA VAL A 201 6.50 11.80 20.66
C VAL A 201 7.24 12.66 21.68
N LEU A 202 6.76 12.74 22.93
CA LEU A 202 7.39 13.46 24.03
C LEU A 202 8.66 12.78 24.60
N GLY A 203 9.20 11.76 23.91
CA GLY A 203 10.49 11.14 24.24
C GLY A 203 10.44 10.03 25.28
N LYS A 204 9.25 9.68 25.80
CA LYS A 204 9.05 8.64 26.84
C LYS A 204 8.91 7.22 26.27
N THR A 205 9.69 6.86 25.25
CA THR A 205 9.44 5.64 24.46
C THR A 205 9.55 4.34 25.26
N ARG A 206 10.55 4.18 26.14
CA ARG A 206 10.74 2.93 26.92
C ARG A 206 9.69 2.72 28.01
N THR A 207 9.26 3.78 28.67
CA THR A 207 8.30 3.69 29.78
C THR A 207 6.89 3.30 29.31
N LEU A 208 6.58 3.47 28.03
CA LEU A 208 5.27 3.17 27.45
C LEU A 208 5.14 1.73 26.96
N ILE A 209 6.24 0.99 26.82
CA ILE A 209 6.23 -0.40 26.32
C ILE A 209 5.25 -1.32 27.07
N PRO A 210 5.14 -1.26 28.42
CA PRO A 210 4.15 -2.06 29.15
C PRO A 210 2.70 -1.77 28.73
N GLU A 211 2.36 -0.50 28.50
CA GLU A 211 1.01 -0.11 28.06
C GLU A 211 0.72 -0.56 26.63
N TYR A 212 1.72 -0.44 25.73
CA TYR A 212 1.61 -1.02 24.40
C TYR A 212 1.41 -2.54 24.44
N ASN A 213 2.16 -3.26 25.29
CA ASN A 213 2.01 -4.70 25.45
C ASN A 213 0.63 -5.09 25.99
N LYS A 214 0.10 -4.33 26.95
CA LYS A 214 -1.25 -4.52 27.49
C LYS A 214 -2.30 -4.38 26.40
N LEU A 215 -2.18 -3.35 25.55
CA LEU A 215 -3.08 -3.14 24.43
C LEU A 215 -2.94 -4.24 23.36
N TYR A 216 -1.71 -4.66 23.07
CA TYR A 216 -1.39 -5.72 22.12
C TYR A 216 -2.07 -7.05 22.48
N LYS A 217 -2.14 -7.42 23.76
CA LYS A 217 -2.84 -8.66 24.18
C LYS A 217 -4.32 -8.72 23.80
N THR A 218 -4.96 -7.57 23.57
CA THR A 218 -6.39 -7.48 23.24
C THR A 218 -6.69 -6.95 21.84
N TRP A 219 -5.75 -6.23 21.21
CA TRP A 219 -5.95 -5.49 19.95
C TRP A 219 -4.80 -5.72 18.96
N ASN A 220 -4.45 -6.99 18.71
CA ASN A 220 -3.32 -7.41 17.86
C ASN A 220 -3.67 -7.64 16.38
N TYR A 221 -4.80 -7.12 15.88
CA TYR A 221 -5.20 -7.27 14.47
C TYR A 221 -5.14 -5.97 13.67
N ASN A 222 -5.02 -4.81 14.34
CA ASN A 222 -4.93 -3.52 13.65
C ASN A 222 -3.50 -3.32 13.10
N PRO A 223 -3.28 -3.27 11.77
CA PRO A 223 -1.93 -3.24 11.21
C PRO A 223 -1.17 -1.96 11.52
N SER A 224 -1.86 -0.82 11.58
CA SER A 224 -1.25 0.47 11.92
C SER A 224 -0.72 0.47 13.36
N PHE A 225 -1.50 -0.09 14.29
CA PHE A 225 -1.07 -0.29 15.68
C PHE A 225 0.13 -1.22 15.77
N LEU A 226 0.08 -2.38 15.09
CA LEU A 226 1.18 -3.36 15.09
C LEU A 226 2.49 -2.75 14.57
N TYR A 227 2.43 -2.04 13.44
CA TYR A 227 3.59 -1.36 12.87
C TYR A 227 4.15 -0.32 13.84
N ASN A 228 3.28 0.53 14.41
CA ASN A 228 3.70 1.55 15.36
C ASN A 228 4.33 0.94 16.62
N TYR A 229 3.73 -0.12 17.18
CA TYR A 229 4.28 -0.80 18.34
C TYR A 229 5.66 -1.41 18.03
N ALA A 230 5.80 -2.07 16.88
CA ALA A 230 7.10 -2.58 16.43
C ALA A 230 8.14 -1.45 16.25
N ALA A 231 7.74 -0.28 15.73
CA ALA A 231 8.61 0.88 15.60
C ALA A 231 9.03 1.46 16.97
N VAL A 232 8.12 1.49 17.94
CA VAL A 232 8.41 1.88 19.34
C VAL A 232 9.45 0.93 19.97
N LEU A 233 9.30 -0.38 19.76
CA LEU A 233 10.26 -1.39 20.22
C LEU A 233 11.63 -1.25 19.54
N ASN A 234 11.65 -1.02 18.22
CA ASN A 234 12.89 -0.76 17.47
C ASN A 234 13.62 0.48 17.99
N LYS A 235 12.89 1.59 18.23
CA LYS A 235 13.46 2.82 18.80
C LYS A 235 13.98 2.62 20.23
N ALA A 236 13.38 1.71 20.99
CA ALA A 236 13.87 1.29 22.30
C ALA A 236 15.05 0.30 22.24
N SER A 237 15.49 -0.10 21.04
CA SER A 237 16.51 -1.11 20.77
C SER A 237 16.13 -2.54 21.18
N ASP A 238 14.84 -2.81 21.38
CA ASP A 238 14.33 -4.17 21.58
C ASP A 238 13.99 -4.80 20.21
N PHE A 239 15.04 -5.07 19.44
CA PHE A 239 14.91 -5.54 18.06
C PHE A 239 14.27 -6.92 17.95
N ARG A 240 14.45 -7.80 18.95
CA ARG A 240 13.83 -9.14 18.96
C ARG A 240 12.33 -9.04 19.17
N ALA A 241 11.87 -8.25 20.15
CA ALA A 241 10.44 -8.04 20.36
C ALA A 241 9.82 -7.29 19.17
N SER A 242 10.51 -6.28 18.63
CA SER A 242 10.08 -5.57 17.42
C SER A 242 9.88 -6.54 16.25
N ASN A 243 10.81 -7.49 16.04
CA ASN A 243 10.68 -8.54 15.03
C ASN A 243 9.47 -9.46 15.26
N ALA A 244 9.13 -9.79 16.50
CA ALA A 244 7.95 -10.59 16.80
C ALA A 244 6.65 -9.85 16.41
N VAL A 245 6.53 -8.56 16.76
CA VAL A 245 5.34 -7.76 16.47
C VAL A 245 5.21 -7.44 14.98
N ILE A 246 6.30 -7.03 14.31
CA ILE A 246 6.24 -6.68 12.88
C ILE A 246 5.93 -7.90 12.00
N LYS A 247 6.36 -9.11 12.39
CA LYS A 247 5.99 -10.35 11.68
C LYS A 247 4.50 -10.66 11.77
N GLU A 248 3.84 -10.29 12.86
CA GLU A 248 2.38 -10.34 12.95
C GLU A 248 1.74 -9.28 12.05
N CYS A 249 2.32 -8.07 11.95
CA CYS A 249 1.85 -7.02 11.05
C CYS A 249 1.89 -7.44 9.57
N VAL A 250 2.97 -8.11 9.15
CA VAL A 250 3.20 -8.58 7.77
C VAL A 250 2.07 -9.50 7.25
N LYS A 251 1.34 -10.18 8.14
CA LYS A 251 0.16 -10.98 7.76
C LYS A 251 -0.99 -10.14 7.19
N TYR A 252 -1.04 -8.85 7.54
CA TYR A 252 -2.10 -7.92 7.13
C TYR A 252 -1.59 -6.83 6.16
N VAL A 253 -0.37 -6.34 6.38
CA VAL A 253 0.29 -5.33 5.55
C VAL A 253 1.74 -5.72 5.40
N ASN A 254 2.13 -6.12 4.19
CA ASN A 254 3.50 -6.45 3.85
C ASN A 254 3.98 -5.48 2.78
N ASP A 255 4.49 -4.35 3.23
CA ASP A 255 4.81 -3.21 2.39
C ASP A 255 6.28 -2.79 2.55
N TYR A 256 6.70 -1.78 1.78
CA TYR A 256 8.07 -1.30 1.82
C TYR A 256 8.56 -0.96 3.24
N ASP A 257 7.73 -0.29 4.03
CA ASP A 257 8.11 0.21 5.35
C ASP A 257 8.25 -0.95 6.36
N THR A 258 7.36 -1.95 6.29
CA THR A 258 7.48 -3.17 7.12
C THR A 258 8.77 -3.94 6.82
N GLN A 259 9.16 -4.03 5.54
CA GLN A 259 10.43 -4.66 5.13
C GLN A 259 11.65 -3.87 5.61
N ILE A 260 11.62 -2.54 5.53
CA ILE A 260 12.71 -1.68 6.04
C ILE A 260 12.86 -1.83 7.56
N LEU A 261 11.76 -1.89 8.32
CA LEU A 261 11.83 -2.08 9.77
C LEU A 261 12.43 -3.44 10.14
N LEU A 262 12.03 -4.51 9.44
CA LEU A 262 12.63 -5.84 9.58
C LEU A 262 14.13 -5.83 9.27
N ALA A 263 14.53 -5.22 8.14
CA ALA A 263 15.92 -5.12 7.74
C ALA A 263 16.77 -4.39 8.79
N ASN A 264 16.30 -3.24 9.27
CA ASN A 264 16.96 -2.47 10.32
C ASN A 264 17.09 -3.29 11.62
N ASN A 265 16.05 -4.01 12.03
CA ASN A 265 16.11 -4.87 13.22
C ASN A 265 17.19 -5.96 13.10
N TYR A 266 17.21 -6.70 11.98
CA TYR A 266 18.21 -7.75 11.77
C TYR A 266 19.64 -7.20 11.63
N TYR A 267 19.82 -6.05 10.99
CA TYR A 267 21.11 -5.38 10.91
C TYR A 267 21.68 -5.07 12.31
N ASN A 268 20.85 -4.56 13.21
CA ASN A 268 21.23 -4.27 14.59
C ASN A 268 21.43 -5.54 15.44
N LEU A 269 20.73 -6.63 15.13
CA LEU A 269 20.94 -7.95 15.73
C LEU A 269 22.18 -8.68 15.18
N ASN A 270 22.91 -8.07 14.25
CA ASN A 270 24.06 -8.66 13.56
C ASN A 270 23.73 -9.89 12.69
N ASP A 271 22.46 -10.08 12.34
CA ASP A 271 22.03 -11.09 11.36
C ASP A 271 22.03 -10.44 9.98
N LEU A 272 23.22 -10.39 9.38
CA LEU A 272 23.48 -9.62 8.16
C LEU A 272 22.81 -10.25 6.93
N ASP A 273 22.61 -11.58 6.94
CA ASP A 273 21.95 -12.31 5.85
C ASP A 273 20.46 -11.99 5.78
N LEU A 274 19.77 -12.00 6.93
CA LEU A 274 18.38 -11.56 6.96
C LEU A 274 18.26 -10.06 6.67
N ALA A 275 19.15 -9.22 7.21
CA ALA A 275 19.15 -7.79 6.89
C ALA A 275 19.26 -7.54 5.39
N GLU A 276 20.21 -8.19 4.71
CA GLU A 276 20.36 -8.11 3.26
C GLU A 276 19.09 -8.55 2.53
N LYS A 277 18.52 -9.70 2.91
CA LYS A 277 17.28 -10.22 2.30
C LYS A 277 16.14 -9.20 2.37
N TYR A 278 15.90 -8.61 3.54
CA TYR A 278 14.81 -7.65 3.73
C TYR A 278 15.08 -6.32 3.02
N TYR A 279 16.32 -5.82 2.99
CA TYR A 279 16.67 -4.64 2.20
C TYR A 279 16.54 -4.90 0.70
N MET A 280 16.95 -6.06 0.21
CA MET A 280 16.81 -6.42 -1.21
C MET A 280 15.32 -6.48 -1.60
N ASN A 281 14.50 -7.12 -0.77
CA ASN A 281 13.06 -7.18 -1.00
C ASN A 281 12.45 -5.77 -1.01
N ALA A 282 12.80 -4.90 -0.06
CA ALA A 282 12.34 -3.51 -0.04
C ALA A 282 12.82 -2.70 -1.27
N SER A 283 14.03 -2.99 -1.76
CA SER A 283 14.56 -2.39 -2.99
C SER A 283 13.74 -2.80 -4.20
N ASN A 284 13.35 -4.07 -4.30
CA ASN A 284 12.52 -4.58 -5.40
C ASN A 284 11.06 -4.11 -5.27
N MET A 285 10.55 -3.97 -4.05
CA MET A 285 9.23 -3.37 -3.80
C MET A 285 9.16 -1.95 -4.33
N CYS A 286 10.16 -1.11 -4.05
CA CYS A 286 10.17 0.30 -4.45
C CYS A 286 11.54 0.68 -5.05
N PRO A 287 11.82 0.34 -6.32
CA PRO A 287 13.13 0.51 -6.93
C PRO A 287 13.59 1.97 -7.05
N ASN A 288 12.70 2.97 -6.90
CA ASN A 288 13.09 4.37 -6.87
C ASN A 288 13.62 4.85 -5.49
N ARG A 289 13.52 4.05 -4.43
CA ARG A 289 13.94 4.43 -3.07
C ARG A 289 15.44 4.21 -2.87
N PHE A 290 16.04 5.11 -2.08
CA PHE A 290 17.48 5.09 -1.79
C PHE A 290 17.82 4.36 -0.48
N ILE A 291 16.89 4.32 0.48
CA ILE A 291 17.13 3.73 1.80
C ILE A 291 17.49 2.24 1.72
N PRO A 292 16.84 1.39 0.90
CA PRO A 292 17.21 -0.02 0.83
C PRO A 292 18.64 -0.23 0.30
N LEU A 293 19.02 0.52 -0.75
CA LEU A 293 20.38 0.46 -1.31
C LEU A 293 21.43 0.91 -0.31
N TYR A 294 21.14 1.97 0.46
CA TYR A 294 22.02 2.42 1.53
C TYR A 294 22.10 1.39 2.67
N GLY A 295 20.99 0.73 3.02
CA GLY A 295 20.99 -0.39 3.96
C GLY A 295 21.87 -1.55 3.50
N LEU A 296 21.78 -1.94 2.21
CA LEU A 296 22.67 -2.93 1.61
C LEU A 296 24.14 -2.49 1.66
N PHE A 297 24.43 -1.20 1.43
CA PHE A 297 25.77 -0.65 1.55
C PHE A 297 26.32 -0.82 2.97
N LEU A 298 25.52 -0.48 4.00
CA LEU A 298 25.90 -0.64 5.41
C LEU A 298 26.09 -2.10 5.81
N VAL A 299 25.23 -3.00 5.34
CA VAL A 299 25.38 -4.45 5.57
C VAL A 299 26.72 -4.94 5.04
N ASN A 300 27.08 -4.59 3.80
CA ASN A 300 28.33 -5.04 3.19
C ASN A 300 29.56 -4.36 3.84
N GLN A 301 29.41 -3.12 4.30
CA GLN A 301 30.46 -2.45 5.07
C GLN A 301 30.75 -3.20 6.36
N LYS A 302 29.71 -3.66 7.07
CA LYS A 302 29.84 -4.44 8.31
C LYS A 302 30.38 -5.85 8.08
N ARG A 303 30.12 -6.45 6.91
CA ARG A 303 30.75 -7.72 6.47
C ARG A 303 32.21 -7.57 6.04
N GLY A 304 32.65 -6.36 5.70
CA GLY A 304 33.97 -6.11 5.13
C GLY A 304 34.08 -6.39 3.62
N ASP A 305 32.96 -6.57 2.92
CA ASP A 305 32.95 -6.76 1.46
C ASP A 305 33.12 -5.42 0.73
N GLN A 306 34.37 -5.00 0.61
CA GLN A 306 34.73 -3.73 -0.03
C GLN A 306 34.28 -3.67 -1.49
N LYS A 307 34.37 -4.78 -2.23
CA LYS A 307 33.98 -4.83 -3.64
C LYS A 307 32.52 -4.43 -3.79
N LYS A 308 31.64 -5.10 -3.03
CA LYS A 308 30.20 -4.83 -3.07
C LYS A 308 29.84 -3.45 -2.53
N CYS A 309 30.57 -2.93 -1.54
CA CYS A 309 30.42 -1.54 -1.10
C CYS A 309 30.68 -0.54 -2.23
N TYR A 310 31.72 -0.73 -3.05
CA TYR A 310 32.00 0.18 -4.17
C TYR A 310 30.99 0.08 -5.31
N GLU A 311 30.52 -1.13 -5.61
CA GLU A 311 29.44 -1.35 -6.58
C GLU A 311 28.16 -0.61 -6.15
N LEU A 312 27.73 -0.80 -4.90
CA LEU A 312 26.58 -0.11 -4.32
C LEU A 312 26.79 1.40 -4.22
N ALA A 313 28.01 1.86 -3.90
CA ALA A 313 28.33 3.28 -3.84
C ALA A 313 28.16 3.95 -5.21
N SER A 314 28.67 3.32 -6.27
CA SER A 314 28.49 3.78 -7.65
C SER A 314 27.00 3.82 -8.02
N LEU A 315 26.27 2.75 -7.71
CA LEU A 315 24.83 2.66 -7.96
C LEU A 315 24.05 3.79 -7.27
N ILE A 316 24.29 4.04 -5.98
CA ILE A 316 23.62 5.09 -5.20
C ILE A 316 23.92 6.48 -5.75
N LEU A 317 25.17 6.78 -6.10
CA LEU A 317 25.55 8.11 -6.58
C LEU A 317 24.94 8.42 -7.95
N ASN A 318 24.91 7.41 -8.84
CA ASN A 318 24.41 7.54 -10.20
C ASN A 318 22.89 7.36 -10.32
N LYS A 319 22.23 6.82 -9.30
CA LYS A 319 20.77 6.62 -9.32
C LYS A 319 20.02 7.95 -9.52
N PRO A 320 19.06 8.01 -10.46
CA PRO A 320 18.22 9.18 -10.67
C PRO A 320 17.31 9.43 -9.46
N ILE A 321 17.04 10.71 -9.18
CA ILE A 321 16.26 11.13 -8.02
C ILE A 321 14.88 11.59 -8.50
N LYS A 322 13.82 10.87 -8.10
CA LYS A 322 12.42 11.25 -8.36
C LYS A 322 12.03 12.53 -7.61
N THR A 323 12.31 12.56 -6.31
CA THR A 323 12.04 13.72 -5.43
C THR A 323 13.20 13.89 -4.46
N MET A 324 13.84 15.06 -4.47
CA MET A 324 14.97 15.34 -3.57
C MET A 324 14.50 15.47 -2.12
N SER A 325 15.19 14.82 -1.18
CA SER A 325 14.95 14.93 0.26
C SER A 325 16.26 15.09 1.05
N SER A 326 16.16 15.55 2.30
CA SER A 326 17.31 15.63 3.21
C SER A 326 17.98 14.27 3.42
N THR A 327 17.19 13.21 3.56
CA THR A 327 17.67 11.82 3.66
C THR A 327 18.51 11.42 2.45
N ILE A 328 18.04 11.71 1.23
CA ILE A 328 18.81 11.39 0.00
C ILE A 328 20.11 12.18 -0.05
N LYS A 329 20.09 13.47 0.34
CA LYS A 329 21.32 14.29 0.41
C LYS A 329 22.34 13.70 1.38
N ASN A 330 21.89 13.25 2.56
CA ASN A 330 22.77 12.65 3.56
C ASN A 330 23.35 11.32 3.07
N ILE A 331 22.52 10.44 2.51
CA ILE A 331 22.96 9.16 1.91
C ILE A 331 24.02 9.41 0.83
N LYS A 332 23.74 10.29 -0.15
CA LYS A 332 24.71 10.58 -1.21
C LYS A 332 26.00 11.19 -0.67
N ARG A 333 25.93 12.06 0.34
CA ARG A 333 27.12 12.66 0.97
C ARG A 333 28.00 11.60 1.61
N GLU A 334 27.43 10.72 2.43
CA GLU A 334 28.17 9.69 3.14
C GLU A 334 28.84 8.70 2.18
N VAL A 335 28.06 8.23 1.20
CA VAL A 335 28.56 7.32 0.15
C VAL A 335 29.62 7.99 -0.72
N TYR A 336 29.49 9.29 -1.00
CA TYR A 336 30.51 10.04 -1.74
C TYR A 336 31.84 10.14 -0.97
N VAL A 337 31.79 10.39 0.34
CA VAL A 337 32.98 10.42 1.21
C VAL A 337 33.68 9.06 1.20
N PHE A 338 32.94 7.96 1.32
CA PHE A 338 33.47 6.60 1.21
C PHE A 338 34.09 6.32 -0.17
N ASN A 339 33.48 6.76 -1.26
CA ASN A 339 34.02 6.51 -2.60
C ASN A 339 35.29 7.35 -2.88
N LYS A 340 35.40 8.55 -2.30
CA LYS A 340 36.58 9.42 -2.45
C LYS A 340 37.80 8.87 -1.73
N SER A 341 37.64 8.26 -0.55
CA SER A 341 38.78 7.66 0.16
C SER A 341 39.46 6.56 -0.66
N LYS A 342 38.69 5.73 -1.38
CA LYS A 342 39.26 4.75 -2.32
C LYS A 342 40.09 5.39 -3.43
N LYS A 343 39.55 6.43 -4.08
CA LYS A 343 40.27 7.12 -5.16
C LYS A 343 41.56 7.76 -4.67
N ALA A 344 41.62 8.18 -3.41
CA ALA A 344 42.84 8.67 -2.79
C ALA A 344 43.84 7.54 -2.52
N ILE A 345 43.38 6.39 -2.02
CA ILE A 345 44.22 5.19 -1.78
C ILE A 345 44.80 4.67 -3.10
N ASN A 346 43.98 4.43 -4.12
CA ASN A 346 44.44 3.93 -5.42
C ASN A 346 45.50 4.86 -6.06
N ARG A 347 45.34 6.19 -5.94
CA ARG A 347 46.34 7.16 -6.44
C ARG A 347 47.65 7.16 -5.66
N LEU A 348 47.63 6.74 -4.39
CA LEU A 348 48.84 6.58 -3.59
C LEU A 348 49.54 5.28 -3.95
N ASP A 349 48.79 4.20 -4.17
CA ASP A 349 49.34 2.91 -4.60
C ASP A 349 49.96 3.00 -5.99
N GLU A 350 49.29 3.64 -6.96
CA GLU A 350 49.84 3.91 -8.31
C GLU A 350 51.14 4.72 -8.26
N ARG A 351 51.24 5.72 -7.36
CA ARG A 351 52.48 6.49 -7.16
C ARG A 351 53.60 5.72 -6.48
N ASN A 352 53.29 4.69 -5.70
CA ASN A 352 54.27 3.84 -5.04
C ASN A 352 54.76 2.69 -5.94
N GLU A 353 53.99 2.32 -6.98
CA GLU A 353 54.40 1.37 -8.00
C GLU A 353 55.24 2.02 -9.13
N GLU A 354 55.11 3.34 -9.32
CA GLU A 354 55.90 4.13 -10.29
C GLU A 354 57.27 4.61 -9.75
N ASN A 355 57.54 4.45 -8.44
CA ASN A 355 58.83 4.75 -7.80
C ASN A 355 59.53 3.47 -7.36
#